data_AF-A0A8G2BVF8-F1
#
_entry.id   AF-A0A8G2BVF8-F1
#
_cell.length_a   1.000
_cell.length_b   1.000
_cell.length_c   1.000
_cell.angle_alpha   90.00
_cell.angle_beta   90.00
_cell.angle_gamma   90.00
#
_symmetry.space_group_name_H-M   'P 1'
#
loop_
_entity.id
_entity.type
_entity.pdbx_description
1 polymer ?
#
loop_
_entity_poly.entity_id
_entity_poly.type
_entity_poly.pdbx_seq_one_letter_code
_entity_poly.pdbx_strand_id
1 'polypeptide(L)'
;MKRTAYFLVFVFLTTVLMSSCLNEDDVKNPKVYSLKFYTVNENKEFVEVGEPVKGVTYTIGVETDADICSVWPGGIRQIVKKVGSDVDSTDINGNVVLSKSDCYQDYGLLKAQGLKTSLNSSIGWTTTYQYPQSGDFEFTVVVTNHGYDSPEYKQVAVPFTVKIR
;
A
#
# COMPACT_ATOMS: atom_id res chain seq x y z
N MET A 1 -32.88 -18.05 -49.31
CA MET A 1 -32.17 -18.89 -48.31
C MET A 1 -30.74 -18.43 -48.03
N LYS A 2 -29.89 -18.13 -49.02
CA LYS A 2 -28.49 -17.70 -48.76
C LYS A 2 -28.39 -16.34 -48.03
N ARG A 3 -29.19 -15.34 -48.41
CA ARG A 3 -29.21 -14.00 -47.79
C ARG A 3 -29.62 -14.00 -46.30
N THR A 4 -30.62 -14.79 -45.93
CA THR A 4 -31.06 -14.93 -44.53
C THR A 4 -30.03 -15.67 -43.68
N ALA A 5 -29.31 -16.64 -44.24
CA ALA A 5 -28.21 -17.31 -43.56
C ALA A 5 -27.03 -16.37 -43.26
N TYR A 6 -26.63 -15.52 -44.23
CA TYR A 6 -25.57 -14.53 -44.00
C TYR A 6 -25.95 -13.49 -42.93
N PHE A 7 -27.21 -13.06 -42.90
CA PHE A 7 -27.69 -12.14 -41.88
C PHE A 7 -27.65 -12.77 -40.47
N LEU A 8 -28.08 -14.03 -40.33
CA LEU A 8 -28.02 -14.74 -39.04
C LEU A 8 -26.57 -14.96 -38.57
N VAL A 9 -25.65 -15.29 -39.48
CA VAL A 9 -24.22 -15.42 -39.16
C VAL A 9 -23.64 -14.08 -38.70
N PHE A 10 -24.01 -12.97 -39.35
CA PHE A 10 -23.56 -11.64 -38.96
C PHE A 10 -24.09 -11.22 -37.57
N VAL A 11 -25.37 -11.49 -37.29
CA VAL A 11 -25.96 -11.23 -35.96
C VAL A 11 -25.26 -12.07 -34.89
N PHE A 12 -25.02 -13.36 -35.15
CA PHE A 12 -24.31 -14.23 -34.22
C PHE A 12 -22.88 -13.76 -33.96
N LEU A 13 -22.14 -13.42 -35.02
CA LEU A 13 -20.76 -12.94 -34.92
C LEU A 13 -20.66 -11.62 -34.14
N THR A 14 -21.59 -10.69 -34.36
CA THR A 14 -21.63 -9.42 -33.64
C THR A 14 -21.97 -9.60 -32.15
N THR A 15 -22.87 -10.52 -31.80
CA THR A 15 -23.14 -10.84 -30.38
C THR A 15 -21.95 -11.48 -29.67
N VAL A 16 -21.19 -12.35 -30.34
CA VAL A 16 -19.99 -12.97 -29.75
C VAL A 16 -18.88 -11.95 -29.56
N LEU A 17 -18.66 -11.07 -30.56
CA LEU A 17 -17.66 -10.01 -30.47
C LEU A 17 -17.99 -8.97 -29.38
N MET A 18 -19.27 -8.60 -29.23
CA MET A 18 -19.72 -7.66 -28.18
C MET A 18 -19.69 -8.28 -26.78
N SER A 19 -19.93 -9.59 -26.65
CA SER A 19 -19.89 -10.28 -25.34
C SER A 19 -18.46 -10.44 -24.81
N SER A 20 -17.48 -10.59 -25.70
CA SER A 20 -16.07 -10.71 -25.31
C SER A 20 -15.49 -9.42 -24.74
N CYS A 21 -15.94 -8.25 -25.20
CA CYS A 21 -15.48 -6.96 -24.68
C CYS A 21 -16.13 -6.55 -23.34
N LEU A 22 -17.25 -7.19 -22.94
CA LEU A 22 -17.97 -6.81 -21.71
C LEU A 22 -17.43 -7.48 -20.44
N ASN A 23 -16.66 -8.56 -20.56
CA ASN A 23 -16.16 -9.32 -19.41
C ASN A 23 -14.72 -8.96 -18.99
N GLU A 24 -14.02 -8.08 -19.72
CA GLU A 24 -12.62 -7.72 -19.40
C GLU A 24 -12.48 -6.64 -18.31
N ASP A 25 -13.57 -6.02 -17.83
CA ASP A 25 -13.49 -4.79 -17.01
C ASP A 25 -13.92 -4.93 -15.53
N ASP A 26 -14.28 -6.13 -15.03
CA ASP A 26 -14.73 -6.30 -13.63
C ASP A 26 -13.62 -6.75 -12.67
N VAL A 27 -12.45 -6.13 -12.75
CA VAL A 27 -11.39 -6.33 -11.76
C VAL A 27 -11.66 -5.42 -10.57
N LYS A 28 -12.07 -6.02 -9.45
CA LYS A 28 -12.39 -5.29 -8.21
C LYS A 28 -11.15 -4.62 -7.64
N ASN A 29 -11.31 -3.39 -7.16
CA ASN A 29 -10.25 -2.73 -6.41
C ASN A 29 -9.98 -3.47 -5.09
N PRO A 30 -8.69 -3.67 -4.73
CA PRO A 30 -8.33 -4.26 -3.45
C PRO A 30 -8.81 -3.36 -2.28
N LYS A 31 -9.10 -3.98 -1.14
CA LYS A 31 -9.64 -3.31 0.05
C LYS A 31 -8.83 -3.62 1.29
N VAL A 32 -8.58 -2.58 2.07
CA VAL A 32 -8.04 -2.69 3.43
C VAL A 32 -9.20 -2.71 4.42
N TYR A 33 -9.30 -3.76 5.22
CA TYR A 33 -10.34 -3.96 6.22
C TYR A 33 -9.94 -3.40 7.58
N SER A 34 -8.71 -3.67 8.02
CA SER A 34 -8.24 -3.22 9.32
C SER A 34 -6.72 -3.03 9.38
N LEU A 35 -6.29 -2.16 10.28
CA LEU A 35 -4.90 -1.91 10.65
C LEU A 35 -4.80 -2.02 12.17
N LYS A 36 -3.94 -2.90 12.68
CA LYS A 36 -3.79 -3.17 14.11
C LYS A 36 -2.33 -3.32 14.52
N PHE A 37 -2.04 -2.99 15.77
CA PHE A 37 -0.72 -3.16 16.38
C PHE A 37 -0.73 -4.36 17.31
N TYR A 38 0.35 -5.11 17.34
CA TYR A 38 0.50 -6.30 18.16
C TYR A 38 1.87 -6.35 18.83
N THR A 39 1.92 -6.96 20.00
CA THR A 39 3.15 -7.45 20.63
C THR A 39 3.12 -8.97 20.70
N VAL A 40 4.28 -9.60 20.83
CA VAL A 40 4.38 -11.05 21.01
C VAL A 40 4.57 -11.34 22.50
N ASN A 41 3.68 -12.15 23.08
CA ASN A 41 3.78 -12.56 24.49
C ASN A 41 4.81 -13.71 24.68
N GLU A 42 5.00 -14.13 25.93
CA GLU A 42 5.90 -15.26 26.27
C GLU A 42 5.50 -16.58 25.58
N ASN A 43 4.20 -16.74 25.29
CA ASN A 43 3.64 -17.90 24.57
C ASN A 43 3.79 -17.80 23.04
N LYS A 44 4.43 -16.76 22.52
CA LYS A 44 4.59 -16.46 21.08
C LYS A 44 3.28 -16.13 20.36
N GLU A 45 2.27 -15.66 21.08
CA GLU A 45 0.99 -15.24 20.53
C GLU A 45 0.96 -13.72 20.32
N PHE A 46 0.27 -13.30 19.27
CA PHE A 46 0.04 -11.88 18.97
C PHE A 46 -1.06 -11.33 19.89
N VAL A 47 -0.70 -10.33 20.69
CA VAL A 47 -1.62 -9.61 21.57
C VAL A 47 -1.82 -8.22 21.00
N GLU A 48 -3.07 -7.86 20.70
CA GLU A 48 -3.44 -6.56 20.13
C GLU A 48 -3.16 -5.43 21.14
N VAL A 49 -2.59 -4.34 20.65
CA VAL A 49 -2.27 -3.14 21.42
C VAL A 49 -3.09 -1.98 20.87
N GLY A 50 -4.02 -1.47 21.69
CA GLY A 50 -4.87 -0.35 21.31
C GLY A 50 -4.18 1.02 21.38
N GLU A 51 -3.16 1.15 22.23
CA GLU A 51 -2.46 2.43 22.47
C GLU A 51 -0.94 2.24 22.36
N PRO A 52 -0.39 2.22 21.13
CA PRO A 52 1.05 2.08 20.92
C PRO A 52 1.85 3.27 21.48
N VAL A 53 3.05 2.97 21.96
CA VAL A 53 3.97 3.91 22.63
C VAL A 53 5.29 3.98 21.85
N LYS A 54 5.91 5.16 21.79
CA LYS A 54 7.21 5.36 21.13
C LYS A 54 8.28 4.46 21.71
N GLY A 55 9.25 4.07 20.89
CA GLY A 55 10.37 3.25 21.33
C GLY A 55 10.02 1.79 21.62
N VAL A 56 8.77 1.35 21.42
CA VAL A 56 8.39 -0.06 21.45
C VAL A 56 8.27 -0.58 20.02
N THR A 57 8.86 -1.75 19.75
CA THR A 57 8.71 -2.43 18.46
C THR A 57 7.38 -3.19 18.46
N TYR A 58 6.51 -2.83 17.54
CA TYR A 58 5.24 -3.51 17.32
C TYR A 58 5.29 -4.33 16.04
N THR A 59 4.56 -5.43 16.03
CA THR A 59 4.13 -6.09 14.80
C THR A 59 2.87 -5.39 14.34
N ILE A 60 2.90 -4.79 13.16
CA ILE A 60 1.74 -4.23 12.51
C ILE A 60 1.06 -5.35 11.73
N GLY A 61 -0.25 -5.53 11.91
CA GLY A 61 -1.09 -6.41 11.10
C GLY A 61 -2.06 -5.62 10.25
N VAL A 62 -2.16 -5.98 8.98
CA VAL A 62 -3.08 -5.39 8.00
C VAL A 62 -3.94 -6.49 7.42
N GLU A 63 -5.24 -6.37 7.62
CA GLU A 63 -6.23 -7.25 7.02
C GLU A 63 -6.68 -6.66 5.68
N THR A 64 -6.50 -7.39 4.59
CA THR A 64 -6.81 -6.96 3.22
C THR A 64 -7.07 -8.18 2.34
N ASP A 65 -7.86 -8.00 1.28
CA ASP A 65 -8.07 -9.01 0.23
C ASP A 65 -7.07 -8.89 -0.93
N ALA A 66 -6.05 -8.04 -0.77
CA ALA A 66 -5.03 -7.80 -1.78
C ALA A 66 -3.90 -8.83 -1.79
N ASP A 67 -3.32 -9.02 -2.97
CA ASP A 67 -2.18 -9.92 -3.22
C ASP A 67 -0.85 -9.36 -2.74
N ILE A 68 -0.72 -8.03 -2.66
CA ILE A 68 0.48 -7.35 -2.17
C ILE A 68 0.08 -6.21 -1.25
N CYS A 69 0.80 -6.09 -0.14
CA CYS A 69 0.65 -5.00 0.82
C CYS A 69 2.01 -4.36 1.12
N SER A 70 2.06 -3.04 1.14
CA SER A 70 3.18 -2.26 1.70
C SER A 70 2.62 -1.20 2.63
N VAL A 71 3.36 -0.88 3.68
CA VAL A 71 2.92 0.09 4.68
C VAL A 71 3.91 1.22 4.84
N TRP A 72 3.40 2.41 5.10
CA TRP A 72 4.14 3.65 5.23
C TRP A 72 3.77 4.28 6.57
N PRO A 73 4.50 3.98 7.66
CA PRO A 73 4.13 4.43 9.00
C PRO A 73 4.22 5.94 9.22
N GLY A 74 4.98 6.65 8.38
CA GLY A 74 5.14 8.10 8.47
C GLY A 74 5.95 8.59 9.69
N GLY A 75 6.57 7.70 10.45
CA GLY A 75 7.32 8.03 11.66
C GLY A 75 8.72 8.60 11.42
N ILE A 76 9.27 8.48 10.22
CA ILE A 76 10.62 8.92 9.88
C ILE A 76 10.58 9.77 8.63
N ARG A 77 11.08 11.01 8.74
CA ARG A 77 11.39 11.87 7.61
C ARG A 77 12.67 12.66 7.88
N GLN A 78 13.72 12.36 7.13
CA GLN A 78 15.04 12.98 7.29
C GLN A 78 15.51 13.55 5.96
N ILE A 79 15.78 14.86 5.97
CA ILE A 79 16.25 15.63 4.82
C ILE A 79 17.76 15.84 4.95
N VAL A 80 18.48 15.64 3.85
CA VAL A 80 19.91 15.94 3.75
C VAL A 80 20.09 17.46 3.87
N LYS A 81 21.00 17.88 4.75
CA LYS A 81 21.38 19.28 4.90
C LYS A 81 22.51 19.66 3.95
N LYS A 82 22.54 20.91 3.50
CA LYS A 82 23.65 21.46 2.74
C LYS A 82 24.90 21.49 3.63
N VAL A 83 26.04 21.09 3.06
CA VAL A 83 27.32 21.02 3.78
C VAL A 83 27.62 22.36 4.46
N GLY A 84 27.83 22.32 5.78
CA GLY A 84 28.15 23.50 6.58
C GLY A 84 26.98 24.43 6.88
N SER A 85 25.72 23.98 6.72
CA SER A 85 24.54 24.78 7.05
C SER A 85 23.35 23.93 7.54
N ASP A 86 22.39 24.56 8.21
CA ASP A 86 21.13 23.92 8.61
C ASP A 86 20.06 23.94 7.51
N VAL A 87 20.42 24.43 6.32
CA VAL A 87 19.53 24.57 5.17
C VAL A 87 19.33 23.22 4.48
N ASP A 88 18.08 22.91 4.13
CA ASP A 88 17.74 21.69 3.41
C ASP A 88 18.36 21.66 2.01
N SER A 89 18.84 20.48 1.63
CA SER A 89 19.34 20.22 0.29
C SER A 89 18.16 19.94 -0.66
N THR A 90 18.24 20.49 -1.85
CA THR A 90 17.25 20.30 -2.91
C THR A 90 17.92 19.75 -4.16
N ASP A 91 17.19 18.94 -4.93
CA ASP A 91 17.62 18.49 -6.25
C ASP A 91 17.54 19.63 -7.28
N ILE A 92 17.90 19.33 -8.53
CA ILE A 92 17.86 20.29 -9.65
C ILE A 92 16.44 20.77 -9.97
N ASN A 93 15.41 20.03 -9.56
CA ASN A 93 14.00 20.33 -9.79
C ASN A 93 13.34 21.01 -8.58
N GLY A 94 14.09 21.29 -7.51
CA GLY A 94 13.61 21.92 -6.28
C GLY A 94 12.97 20.97 -5.27
N ASN A 95 13.00 19.66 -5.48
CA ASN A 95 12.52 18.68 -4.50
C ASN A 95 13.54 18.52 -3.37
N VAL A 96 13.08 18.23 -2.16
CA VAL A 96 13.98 17.93 -1.04
C VAL A 96 14.77 16.63 -1.28
N VAL A 97 16.05 16.63 -0.93
CA VAL A 97 16.88 15.43 -0.98
C VAL A 97 16.77 14.70 0.34
N LEU A 98 16.15 13.52 0.33
CA LEU A 98 15.95 12.71 1.53
C LEU A 98 17.17 11.83 1.83
N SER A 99 17.53 11.73 3.10
CA SER A 99 18.44 10.67 3.56
C SER A 99 17.66 9.39 3.89
N LYS A 100 16.43 9.54 4.41
CA LYS A 100 15.49 8.45 4.71
C LYS A 100 14.07 9.01 4.89
N SER A 101 13.06 8.38 4.32
CA SER A 101 11.66 8.68 4.66
C SER A 101 10.78 7.44 4.57
N ASP A 102 9.82 7.31 5.47
CA ASP A 102 8.71 6.34 5.39
C ASP A 102 7.33 7.03 5.36
N CYS A 103 7.31 8.34 5.05
CA CYS A 103 6.09 9.08 4.79
C CYS A 103 5.62 8.86 3.34
N TYR A 104 4.36 8.47 3.15
CA TYR A 104 3.81 8.23 1.81
C TYR A 104 3.75 9.49 0.94
N GLN A 105 3.64 10.68 1.54
CA GLN A 105 3.72 11.96 0.82
C GLN A 105 5.05 12.17 0.06
N ASP A 106 6.12 11.48 0.47
CA ASP A 106 7.42 11.52 -0.21
C ASP A 106 7.55 10.42 -1.27
N TYR A 107 6.49 9.65 -1.54
CA TYR A 107 6.50 8.58 -2.54
C TYR A 107 6.98 9.10 -3.90
N GLY A 108 7.92 8.36 -4.51
CA GLY A 108 8.59 8.76 -5.76
C GLY A 108 9.90 9.54 -5.55
N LEU A 109 10.17 10.07 -4.35
CA LEU A 109 11.46 10.64 -4.02
C LEU A 109 12.48 9.55 -3.67
N LEU A 110 13.75 9.79 -4.03
CA LEU A 110 14.85 8.89 -3.68
C LEU A 110 14.95 8.77 -2.15
N LYS A 111 15.12 7.55 -1.63
CA LYS A 111 15.17 7.22 -0.19
C LYS A 111 13.84 7.32 0.57
N ALA A 112 12.72 7.64 -0.09
CA ALA A 112 11.40 7.39 0.44
C ALA A 112 11.02 5.92 0.18
N GLN A 113 10.78 5.15 1.24
CA GLN A 113 10.46 3.72 1.13
C GLN A 113 9.44 3.28 2.17
N GLY A 114 8.40 2.61 1.71
CA GLY A 114 7.49 1.85 2.55
C GLY A 114 8.15 0.57 3.04
N LEU A 115 7.60 0.03 4.11
CA LEU A 115 8.03 -1.24 4.67
C LEU A 115 7.49 -2.38 3.82
N LYS A 116 8.35 -3.39 3.65
CA LYS A 116 7.95 -4.69 3.11
C LYS A 116 7.12 -5.42 4.16
N THR A 117 6.06 -6.06 3.71
CA THR A 117 5.22 -6.89 4.56
C THR A 117 5.30 -8.36 4.13
N SER A 118 4.99 -9.25 5.06
CA SER A 118 4.92 -10.69 4.86
C SER A 118 3.56 -11.20 5.31
N LEU A 119 2.99 -12.16 4.57
CA LEU A 119 1.70 -12.73 4.91
C LEU A 119 1.82 -13.63 6.15
N ASN A 120 0.98 -13.39 7.15
CA ASN A 120 0.83 -14.19 8.36
C ASN A 120 -0.59 -14.77 8.41
N SER A 121 -0.71 -16.04 8.83
CA SER A 121 -1.99 -16.75 8.85
C SER A 121 -2.99 -16.25 9.90
N SER A 122 -2.54 -15.52 10.92
CA SER A 122 -3.37 -15.11 12.07
C SER A 122 -3.80 -13.65 12.02
N ILE A 123 -2.93 -12.75 11.51
CA ILE A 123 -3.14 -11.30 11.57
C ILE A 123 -2.97 -10.59 10.21
N GLY A 124 -2.98 -11.35 9.11
CA GLY A 124 -2.91 -10.81 7.75
C GLY A 124 -1.49 -10.42 7.33
N TRP A 125 -1.35 -9.34 6.56
CA TRP A 125 -0.05 -8.84 6.13
C TRP A 125 0.66 -8.15 7.29
N THR A 126 1.93 -8.48 7.50
CA THR A 126 2.65 -8.06 8.71
C THR A 126 4.02 -7.47 8.44
N THR A 127 4.42 -6.54 9.28
CA THR A 127 5.79 -6.04 9.36
C THR A 127 6.08 -5.57 10.78
N THR A 128 7.34 -5.37 11.12
CA THR A 128 7.73 -4.80 12.41
C THR A 128 8.16 -3.35 12.27
N TYR A 129 7.77 -2.52 13.21
CA TYR A 129 8.14 -1.11 13.22
C TYR A 129 8.21 -0.55 14.64
N GLN A 130 9.10 0.41 14.82
CA GLN A 130 9.29 1.13 16.08
C GLN A 130 9.20 2.62 15.76
N TYR A 131 8.20 3.30 16.32
CA TYR A 131 8.10 4.74 16.18
C TYR A 131 9.18 5.44 17.00
N PRO A 132 9.97 6.35 16.39
CA PRO A 132 11.06 7.02 17.11
C PRO A 132 10.55 8.10 18.07
N GLN A 133 9.35 8.64 17.83
CA GLN A 133 8.77 9.75 18.56
C GLN A 133 7.27 9.52 18.83
N SER A 134 6.76 10.20 19.85
CA SER A 134 5.34 10.26 20.20
C SER A 134 4.66 11.36 19.37
N GLY A 135 3.42 11.16 18.97
CA GLY A 135 2.67 12.09 18.14
C GLY A 135 1.58 11.41 17.33
N ASP A 136 0.92 12.20 16.48
CA ASP A 136 -0.04 11.72 15.50
C ASP A 136 0.68 11.57 14.15
N PHE A 137 0.57 10.38 13.56
CA PHE A 137 1.23 10.03 12.31
C PHE A 137 0.21 9.62 11.25
N GLU A 138 0.45 10.04 10.02
CA GLU A 138 -0.30 9.54 8.86
C GLU A 138 0.33 8.22 8.40
N PHE A 139 -0.35 7.13 8.75
CA PHE A 139 0.01 5.80 8.33
C PHE A 139 -0.71 5.46 7.03
N THR A 140 0.00 5.18 5.94
CA THR A 140 -0.63 4.78 4.69
C THR A 140 -0.39 3.30 4.39
N VAL A 141 -1.47 2.57 4.14
CA VAL A 141 -1.42 1.21 3.61
C VAL A 141 -1.59 1.27 2.09
N VAL A 142 -0.65 0.72 1.34
CA VAL A 142 -0.72 0.60 -0.12
C VAL A 142 -0.93 -0.87 -0.48
N VAL A 143 -2.05 -1.17 -1.13
CA VAL A 143 -2.42 -2.53 -1.53
C VAL A 143 -2.58 -2.63 -3.04
N THR A 144 -2.19 -3.78 -3.61
CA THR A 144 -2.34 -4.07 -5.04
C THR A 144 -2.87 -5.48 -5.24
N ASN A 145 -3.65 -5.67 -6.30
CA ASN A 145 -4.19 -6.98 -6.68
C ASN A 145 -3.18 -7.87 -7.42
N HIS A 146 -2.08 -7.34 -7.93
CA HIS A 146 -0.88 -8.11 -8.33
C HIS A 146 0.34 -7.17 -8.51
N GLY A 147 1.51 -7.75 -8.78
CA GLY A 147 2.81 -7.04 -8.76
C GLY A 147 3.43 -6.70 -10.12
N TYR A 148 2.69 -6.82 -11.21
CA TYR A 148 3.18 -6.55 -12.57
C TYR A 148 2.24 -5.60 -13.30
N ASP A 149 2.77 -4.87 -14.28
CA ASP A 149 1.96 -3.96 -15.09
C ASP A 149 1.04 -4.78 -16.01
N SER A 150 -0.27 -4.65 -15.80
CA SER A 150 -1.29 -5.33 -16.60
C SER A 150 -2.55 -4.45 -16.66
N PRO A 151 -3.45 -4.67 -17.63
CA PRO A 151 -4.75 -3.97 -17.69
C PRO A 151 -5.59 -4.15 -16.41
N GLU A 152 -5.37 -5.25 -15.70
CA GLU A 152 -6.07 -5.62 -14.48
C GLU A 152 -5.45 -4.95 -13.24
N TYR A 153 -4.30 -4.29 -13.35
CA TYR A 153 -3.61 -3.71 -12.20
C TYR A 153 -4.44 -2.63 -11.52
N LYS A 154 -4.78 -2.85 -10.24
CA LYS A 154 -5.42 -1.89 -9.35
C LYS A 154 -4.57 -1.71 -8.10
N GLN A 155 -4.29 -0.46 -7.76
CA GLN A 155 -3.63 -0.06 -6.52
C GLN A 155 -4.54 0.89 -5.74
N VAL A 156 -4.58 0.71 -4.43
CA VAL A 156 -5.27 1.62 -3.51
C VAL A 156 -4.32 2.00 -2.37
N ALA A 157 -4.25 3.29 -2.07
CA ALA A 157 -3.57 3.83 -0.90
C ALA A 157 -4.62 4.30 0.12
N VAL A 158 -4.57 3.75 1.33
CA VAL A 158 -5.53 4.03 2.40
C VAL A 158 -4.79 4.67 3.59
N PRO A 159 -5.04 5.96 3.89
CA PRO A 159 -4.46 6.62 5.04
C PRO A 159 -5.23 6.29 6.32
N PHE A 160 -4.50 6.19 7.43
CA PHE A 160 -4.96 6.02 8.79
C PHE A 160 -4.24 7.04 9.67
N THR A 161 -4.94 7.62 10.64
CA THR A 161 -4.29 8.41 11.69
C THR A 161 -3.93 7.48 12.84
N VAL A 162 -2.64 7.34 13.11
CA VAL A 162 -2.13 6.54 14.23
C VAL A 162 -1.59 7.46 15.31
N LYS A 163 -2.06 7.26 16.55
CA LYS A 163 -1.59 8.01 17.73
C LYS A 163 -0.57 7.20 18.49
N ILE A 164 0.64 7.72 18.62
CA ILE A 164 1.74 7.11 19.37
C ILE A 164 1.99 7.93 20.63
N ARG A 165 1.95 7.28 21.79
CA ARG A 165 2.19 7.94 23.08
C ARG A 165 3.67 7.98 23.49
#